data_AF-A0A441VJB3-F1
#
_entry.id   AF-A0A441VJB3-F1
#
_cell.length_a   1.000
_cell.length_b   1.000
_cell.length_c   1.000
_cell.angle_alpha   90.00
_cell.angle_beta   90.00
_cell.angle_gamma   90.00
#
_symmetry.space_group_name_H-M   'P 1'
#
loop_
_entity.id
_entity.type
_entity.pdbx_description
1 polymer ?
#
loop_
_entity_poly.entity_id
_entity_poly.type
_entity_poly.pdbx_seq_one_letter_code
_entity_poly.pdbx_strand_id
1 'polypeptide(L)'
;MPSQISQVPAISPVSIKERTGSINTAEIISVLKGELTALHIKQAFSTEVAEEITTNFIGSSGLRERKDGVPGQYVGASHYRKDAATYFADAENARPYVDALFKNLVDPVRAIFGALKRELHNQGIELRLARSEHGQANVCRALSWSGSGTFSLDPHDDVAQVLRAGDDYELSSVAHNTVAALNFYPSMPEEGGNLKLWSHKPTVADRLSQGVETTGYPYSAAYLEAVPCREFELKTGD
;
A
#
# COMPACT_ATOMS: atom_id res chain seq x y z
N MET A 1 37.62 14.05 -2.44
CA MET A 1 36.49 13.30 -1.86
C MET A 1 35.67 14.27 -1.03
N PRO A 2 34.58 14.86 -1.54
CA PRO A 2 33.70 15.63 -0.68
C PRO A 2 32.97 14.63 0.22
N SER A 3 33.11 14.82 1.53
CA SER A 3 32.33 14.13 2.56
C SER A 3 30.85 14.22 2.21
N GLN A 4 30.20 13.07 1.94
CA GLN A 4 28.75 12.99 1.92
C GLN A 4 28.26 13.39 3.31
N ILE A 5 27.78 14.62 3.42
CA ILE A 5 27.02 15.06 4.59
C ILE A 5 25.76 14.19 4.56
N SER A 6 25.71 13.18 5.43
CA SER A 6 24.48 12.46 5.72
C SER A 6 23.47 13.51 6.18
N GLN A 7 22.52 13.86 5.31
CA GLN A 7 21.48 14.81 5.66
C GLN A 7 20.55 14.13 6.66
N VAL A 8 20.45 14.72 7.85
CA VAL A 8 19.49 14.26 8.86
C VAL A 8 18.09 14.45 8.30
N PRO A 9 17.22 13.43 8.31
CA PRO A 9 15.88 13.56 7.73
C PRO A 9 15.05 14.61 8.47
N ALA A 10 14.30 15.41 7.72
CA ALA A 10 13.40 16.39 8.33
C ALA A 10 12.23 15.69 9.04
N ILE A 11 11.98 16.08 10.29
CA ILE A 11 10.85 15.58 11.08
C ILE A 11 9.56 16.27 10.61
N SER A 12 8.58 15.48 10.23
CA SER A 12 7.24 15.93 9.82
C SER A 12 6.24 15.68 10.97
N PRO A 13 5.39 16.65 11.33
CA PRO A 13 4.33 16.39 12.29
C PRO A 13 3.40 15.31 11.75
N VAL A 14 3.04 14.33 12.58
CA VAL A 14 2.11 13.26 12.22
C VAL A 14 0.76 13.50 12.89
N SER A 15 -0.30 13.41 12.10
CA SER A 15 -1.69 13.45 12.57
C SER A 15 -2.31 12.08 12.34
N ILE A 16 -2.64 11.38 13.44
CA ILE A 16 -3.07 9.99 13.40
C ILE A 16 -4.44 9.89 14.05
N LYS A 17 -5.35 9.16 13.41
CA LYS A 17 -6.67 8.88 13.94
C LYS A 17 -6.89 7.38 14.06
N GLU A 18 -7.43 6.96 15.20
CA GLU A 18 -7.83 5.58 15.45
C GLU A 18 -9.34 5.48 15.67
N ARG A 19 -9.95 4.40 15.17
CA ARG A 19 -11.36 4.06 15.39
C ARG A 19 -11.53 2.56 15.58
N THR A 20 -12.71 2.14 16.03
CA THR A 20 -13.12 0.74 16.08
C THR A 20 -14.44 0.54 15.33
N GLY A 21 -14.50 -0.49 14.50
CA GLY A 21 -15.71 -0.93 13.78
C GLY A 21 -16.02 -0.11 12.53
N SER A 22 -16.52 1.12 12.70
CA SER A 22 -17.13 1.86 11.60
C SER A 22 -16.08 2.52 10.68
N ILE A 23 -16.20 2.28 9.37
CA ILE A 23 -15.44 2.99 8.34
C ILE A 23 -16.17 4.27 7.93
N ASN A 24 -15.47 5.40 8.01
CA ASN A 24 -15.98 6.71 7.58
C ASN A 24 -15.18 7.23 6.38
N THR A 25 -15.86 7.39 5.23
CA THR A 25 -15.24 7.88 3.99
C THR A 25 -14.65 9.28 4.13
N ALA A 26 -15.21 10.15 4.98
CA ALA A 26 -14.69 11.49 5.19
C ALA A 26 -13.25 11.47 5.76
N GLU A 27 -12.93 10.49 6.60
CA GLU A 27 -11.62 10.38 7.23
C GLU A 27 -10.58 9.82 6.28
N ILE A 28 -10.99 8.87 5.43
CA ILE A 28 -10.16 8.41 4.31
C ILE A 28 -9.89 9.58 3.36
N ILE A 29 -10.90 10.42 3.06
CA ILE A 29 -10.72 11.63 2.25
C ILE A 29 -9.76 12.62 2.93
N SER A 30 -9.81 12.80 4.25
CA SER A 30 -8.82 13.62 4.98
C SER A 30 -7.39 13.07 4.84
N VAL A 31 -7.19 11.74 4.77
CA VAL A 31 -5.88 11.16 4.43
C VAL A 31 -5.48 11.51 2.99
N LEU A 32 -6.39 11.35 2.03
CA LEU A 32 -6.12 11.70 0.61
C LEU A 32 -5.80 13.19 0.41
N LYS A 33 -6.36 14.08 1.25
CA LYS A 33 -6.04 15.52 1.25
C LYS A 33 -4.75 15.86 1.99
N GLY A 34 -4.16 14.93 2.73
CA GLY A 34 -2.98 15.16 3.58
C GLY A 34 -3.28 15.87 4.90
N GLU A 35 -4.56 15.96 5.30
CA GLU A 35 -4.99 16.52 6.59
C GLU A 35 -4.73 15.53 7.74
N LEU A 36 -4.83 14.23 7.45
CA LEU A 36 -4.42 13.13 8.31
C LEU A 36 -3.24 12.41 7.67
N THR A 37 -2.25 12.05 8.49
CA THR A 37 -1.12 11.20 8.06
C THR A 37 -1.53 9.74 7.99
N ALA A 38 -2.30 9.26 8.97
CA ALA A 38 -2.77 7.88 9.01
C ALA A 38 -4.15 7.76 9.68
N LEU A 39 -4.90 6.77 9.22
CA LEU A 39 -6.17 6.33 9.80
C LEU A 39 -6.08 4.82 10.06
N HIS A 40 -6.22 4.41 11.31
CA HIS A 40 -6.27 3.00 11.70
C HIS A 40 -7.66 2.67 12.22
N ILE A 41 -8.37 1.77 11.54
CA ILE A 41 -9.72 1.35 11.91
C ILE A 41 -9.62 -0.08 12.42
N LYS A 42 -9.65 -0.25 13.73
CA LYS A 42 -9.62 -1.55 14.38
C LYS A 42 -10.92 -2.29 14.12
N GLN A 43 -10.87 -3.59 13.83
CA GLN A 43 -12.07 -4.40 13.60
C GLN A 43 -13.01 -3.79 12.53
N ALA A 44 -12.43 -3.25 11.45
CA ALA A 44 -13.16 -2.68 10.32
C ALA A 44 -14.05 -3.72 9.61
N PHE A 45 -13.69 -5.01 9.69
CA PHE A 45 -14.48 -6.14 9.23
C PHE A 45 -14.39 -7.31 10.23
N SER A 46 -15.33 -8.24 10.12
CA SER A 46 -15.44 -9.34 11.09
C SER A 46 -14.34 -10.39 10.90
N THR A 47 -14.07 -11.15 11.96
CA THR A 47 -13.11 -12.27 11.93
C THR A 47 -13.52 -13.35 10.94
N GLU A 48 -14.82 -13.59 10.77
CA GLU A 48 -15.32 -14.59 9.80
C GLU A 48 -15.01 -14.16 8.35
N VAL A 49 -15.17 -12.87 8.04
CA VAL A 49 -14.77 -12.32 6.74
C VAL A 49 -13.26 -12.43 6.55
N ALA A 50 -12.49 -12.17 7.60
CA ALA A 50 -11.04 -12.26 7.58
C ALA A 50 -10.53 -13.69 7.33
N GLU A 51 -11.13 -14.67 8.01
CA GLU A 51 -10.82 -16.10 7.86
C GLU A 51 -11.14 -16.61 6.45
N GLU A 52 -12.29 -16.21 5.89
CA GLU A 52 -12.69 -16.63 4.54
C GLU A 52 -11.78 -16.01 3.47
N ILE A 53 -11.41 -14.72 3.59
CA ILE A 53 -10.44 -14.09 2.68
C ILE A 53 -9.09 -14.82 2.75
N THR A 54 -8.63 -15.14 3.97
CA THR A 54 -7.36 -15.85 4.18
C THR A 54 -7.41 -17.26 3.58
N THR A 55 -8.52 -17.99 3.75
CA THR A 55 -8.73 -19.31 3.17
C THR A 55 -8.72 -19.25 1.64
N ASN A 56 -9.43 -18.28 1.06
CA ASN A 56 -9.44 -18.06 -0.39
C ASN A 56 -8.07 -17.68 -0.94
N PHE A 57 -7.27 -16.91 -0.19
CA PHE A 57 -5.90 -16.56 -0.57
C PHE A 57 -5.00 -17.80 -0.60
N ILE A 58 -4.97 -18.58 0.47
CA ILE A 58 -4.13 -19.80 0.59
C ILE A 58 -4.53 -20.84 -0.47
N GLY A 59 -5.83 -20.99 -0.73
CA GLY A 59 -6.37 -21.92 -1.72
C GLY A 59 -6.36 -21.40 -3.16
N SER A 60 -5.88 -20.18 -3.42
CA SER A 60 -5.95 -19.56 -4.74
C SER A 60 -5.02 -20.25 -5.74
N SER A 61 -5.56 -20.68 -6.88
CA SER A 61 -4.75 -21.14 -8.02
C SER A 61 -3.94 -20.01 -8.68
N GLY A 62 -4.25 -18.75 -8.34
CA GLY A 62 -3.48 -17.57 -8.74
C GLY A 62 -2.36 -17.19 -7.77
N LEU A 63 -2.14 -17.97 -6.70
CA LEU A 63 -1.10 -17.70 -5.71
C LEU A 63 0.30 -17.82 -6.34
N ARG A 64 1.14 -16.80 -6.13
CA ARG A 64 2.50 -16.73 -6.65
C ARG A 64 3.49 -16.40 -5.54
N GLU A 65 4.68 -17.00 -5.63
CA GLU A 65 5.83 -16.57 -4.83
C GLU A 65 6.37 -15.23 -5.31
N ARG A 66 6.76 -14.39 -4.37
CA ARG A 66 7.50 -13.15 -4.66
C ARG A 66 8.90 -13.48 -5.17
N LYS A 67 9.34 -12.71 -6.17
CA LYS A 67 10.67 -12.85 -6.81
C LYS A 67 11.45 -11.54 -6.80
N ASP A 68 10.99 -10.56 -6.04
CA ASP A 68 11.56 -9.23 -5.93
C ASP A 68 12.52 -9.08 -4.74
N GLY A 69 12.92 -10.18 -4.12
CA GLY A 69 13.84 -10.21 -2.98
C GLY A 69 13.16 -10.08 -1.62
N VAL A 70 11.84 -9.84 -1.57
CA VAL A 70 11.05 -9.82 -0.34
C VAL A 70 10.36 -11.18 -0.17
N PRO A 71 10.65 -11.95 0.90
CA PRO A 71 9.99 -13.25 1.12
C PRO A 71 8.48 -13.11 1.32
N GLY A 72 7.72 -13.88 0.57
CA GLY A 72 6.27 -13.89 0.69
C GLY A 72 5.55 -14.34 -0.57
N GLN A 73 4.23 -14.29 -0.51
CA GLN A 73 3.33 -14.72 -1.58
C GLN A 73 2.36 -13.61 -1.95
N TYR A 74 1.75 -13.70 -3.14
CA TYR A 74 0.77 -12.73 -3.59
C TYR A 74 -0.26 -13.29 -4.56
N VAL A 75 -1.39 -12.59 -4.64
CA VAL A 75 -2.41 -12.71 -5.70
C VAL A 75 -2.70 -11.30 -6.23
N GLY A 76 -2.70 -11.13 -7.55
CA GLY A 76 -2.86 -9.81 -8.21
C GLY A 76 -1.57 -9.31 -8.88
N ALA A 77 -1.67 -8.22 -9.62
CA ALA A 77 -0.54 -7.60 -10.31
C ALA A 77 0.04 -6.40 -9.56
N SER A 78 1.32 -6.13 -9.79
CA SER A 78 2.01 -4.90 -9.36
C SER A 78 2.60 -4.21 -10.60
N HIS A 79 2.56 -2.88 -10.60
CA HIS A 79 3.16 -2.03 -11.62
C HIS A 79 4.68 -1.87 -11.45
N TYR A 80 5.20 -2.20 -10.27
CA TYR A 80 6.61 -2.01 -9.93
C TYR A 80 7.55 -2.68 -10.94
N ARG A 81 8.44 -1.88 -11.55
CA ARG A 81 9.43 -2.30 -12.56
C ARG A 81 8.82 -2.98 -13.80
N LYS A 82 7.65 -2.54 -14.23
CA LYS A 82 6.99 -3.01 -15.47
C LYS A 82 6.56 -1.83 -16.32
N ASP A 83 6.60 -2.03 -17.63
CA ASP A 83 5.91 -1.15 -18.56
C ASP A 83 4.38 -1.32 -18.46
N ALA A 84 3.64 -0.39 -19.06
CA ALA A 84 2.18 -0.38 -19.01
C ALA A 84 1.58 -1.65 -19.61
N ALA A 85 2.08 -2.09 -20.76
CA ALA A 85 1.56 -3.26 -21.47
C ALA A 85 1.68 -4.52 -20.61
N THR A 86 2.85 -4.77 -20.02
CA THR A 86 3.11 -5.91 -19.15
C THR A 86 2.27 -5.82 -17.87
N TYR A 87 2.21 -4.64 -17.23
CA TYR A 87 1.44 -4.47 -16.01
C TYR A 87 -0.05 -4.74 -16.22
N PHE A 88 -0.67 -4.17 -17.26
CA PHE A 88 -2.09 -4.35 -17.51
C PHE A 88 -2.44 -5.73 -18.04
N ALA A 89 -1.56 -6.37 -18.81
CA ALA A 89 -1.72 -7.79 -19.18
C ALA A 89 -1.68 -8.70 -17.94
N ASP A 90 -0.74 -8.47 -17.02
CA ASP A 90 -0.68 -9.19 -15.76
C ASP A 90 -1.92 -8.93 -14.90
N ALA A 91 -2.41 -7.69 -14.85
CA ALA A 91 -3.60 -7.32 -14.10
C ALA A 91 -4.85 -8.01 -14.66
N GLU A 92 -5.02 -8.04 -15.98
CA GLU A 92 -6.11 -8.76 -16.64
C GLU A 92 -6.06 -10.25 -16.31
N ASN A 93 -4.90 -10.88 -16.48
CA ASN A 93 -4.69 -12.29 -16.17
C ASN A 93 -4.93 -12.62 -14.69
N ALA A 94 -4.60 -11.69 -13.79
CA ALA A 94 -4.75 -11.88 -12.35
C ALA A 94 -6.18 -11.59 -11.85
N ARG A 95 -6.99 -10.85 -12.60
CA ARG A 95 -8.31 -10.35 -12.15
C ARG A 95 -9.25 -11.45 -11.66
N PRO A 96 -9.41 -12.60 -12.36
CA PRO A 96 -10.28 -13.67 -11.86
C PRO A 96 -9.84 -14.22 -10.49
N TYR A 97 -8.54 -14.24 -10.20
CA TYR A 97 -8.01 -14.71 -8.92
C TYR A 97 -8.16 -13.67 -7.82
N VAL A 98 -8.03 -12.38 -8.15
CA VAL A 98 -8.33 -11.27 -7.23
C VAL A 98 -9.82 -11.29 -6.86
N ASP A 99 -10.70 -11.51 -7.83
CA ASP A 99 -12.14 -11.62 -7.60
C ASP A 99 -12.49 -12.82 -6.72
N ALA A 100 -11.77 -13.94 -6.91
CA ALA A 100 -11.94 -15.14 -6.13
C ALA A 100 -11.55 -15.00 -4.64
N LEU A 101 -10.72 -14.00 -4.27
CA LEU A 101 -10.39 -13.72 -2.86
C LEU A 101 -11.63 -13.41 -2.02
N PHE A 102 -12.63 -12.80 -2.66
CA PHE A 102 -13.87 -12.35 -2.01
C PHE A 102 -15.08 -13.20 -2.44
N LYS A 103 -14.83 -14.40 -2.99
CA LYS A 103 -15.91 -15.29 -3.43
C LYS A 103 -16.81 -15.63 -2.24
N ASN A 104 -18.13 -15.58 -2.47
CA ASN A 104 -19.17 -15.80 -1.46
C ASN A 104 -19.21 -14.77 -0.31
N LEU A 105 -18.44 -13.68 -0.41
CA LEU A 105 -18.40 -12.62 0.59
C LEU A 105 -19.01 -11.32 0.05
N VAL A 106 -19.41 -10.45 0.97
CA VAL A 106 -19.52 -9.02 0.67
C VAL A 106 -18.10 -8.47 0.66
N ASP A 107 -17.59 -8.18 -0.53
CA ASP A 107 -16.22 -7.69 -0.74
C ASP A 107 -15.99 -6.34 -0.02
N PRO A 108 -15.19 -6.30 1.07
CA PRO A 108 -14.95 -5.08 1.83
C PRO A 108 -14.18 -4.02 1.02
N VAL A 109 -13.28 -4.47 0.13
CA VAL A 109 -12.47 -3.58 -0.72
C VAL A 109 -13.38 -2.84 -1.70
N ARG A 110 -14.24 -3.57 -2.43
CA ARG A 110 -15.20 -2.96 -3.37
C ARG A 110 -16.26 -2.14 -2.67
N ALA A 111 -16.69 -2.53 -1.47
CA ALA A 111 -17.65 -1.75 -0.69
C ALA A 111 -17.08 -0.37 -0.34
N ILE A 112 -15.84 -0.31 0.16
CA ILE A 112 -15.15 0.95 0.49
C ILE A 112 -14.84 1.75 -0.77
N PHE A 113 -14.31 1.12 -1.81
CA PHE A 113 -14.03 1.79 -3.09
C PHE A 113 -15.31 2.41 -3.67
N GLY A 114 -16.42 1.68 -3.66
CA GLY A 114 -17.72 2.17 -4.11
C GLY A 114 -18.28 3.30 -3.23
N ALA A 115 -18.11 3.22 -1.91
CA ALA A 115 -18.52 4.29 -1.00
C ALA A 115 -17.71 5.57 -1.22
N LEU A 116 -16.38 5.47 -1.32
CA LEU A 116 -15.49 6.59 -1.64
C LEU A 116 -15.83 7.19 -2.99
N LYS A 117 -16.08 6.34 -4.02
CA LYS A 117 -16.45 6.82 -5.35
C LYS A 117 -17.73 7.65 -5.33
N ARG A 118 -18.76 7.22 -4.59
CA ARG A 118 -20.01 8.00 -4.45
C ARG A 118 -19.77 9.32 -3.74
N GLU A 119 -19.02 9.31 -2.64
CA GLU A 119 -18.75 10.51 -1.85
C GLU A 119 -17.92 11.55 -2.63
N LEU A 120 -16.87 11.09 -3.32
CA LEU A 120 -16.05 11.95 -4.17
C LEU A 120 -16.84 12.49 -5.37
N HIS A 121 -17.72 11.67 -5.96
CA HIS A 121 -18.59 12.11 -7.05
C HIS A 121 -19.53 13.24 -6.61
N ASN A 122 -20.06 13.21 -5.37
CA ASN A 122 -20.86 14.31 -4.82
C ASN A 122 -20.07 15.62 -4.68
N GLN A 123 -18.73 15.54 -4.68
CA GLN A 123 -17.81 16.67 -4.66
C GLN A 123 -17.25 17.00 -6.07
N GLY A 124 -17.77 16.38 -7.13
CA GLY A 124 -17.31 16.58 -8.51
C GLY A 124 -15.99 15.89 -8.85
N ILE A 125 -15.54 14.92 -8.04
CA ILE A 125 -14.27 14.20 -8.21
C ILE A 125 -14.56 12.77 -8.67
N GLU A 126 -13.91 12.33 -9.75
CA GLU A 126 -13.98 10.94 -10.21
C GLU A 126 -12.96 10.06 -9.47
N LEU A 127 -13.43 8.99 -8.82
CA LEU A 127 -12.59 7.88 -8.38
C LEU A 127 -12.76 6.68 -9.33
N ARG A 128 -11.64 6.19 -9.86
CA ARG A 128 -11.60 5.01 -10.73
C ARG A 128 -10.26 4.29 -10.63
N LEU A 129 -10.24 3.04 -11.10
CA LEU A 129 -9.01 2.28 -11.26
C LEU A 129 -8.14 2.89 -12.37
N ALA A 130 -6.83 2.74 -12.21
CA ALA A 130 -5.87 3.15 -13.23
C ALA A 130 -6.11 2.38 -14.53
N ARG A 131 -6.02 3.06 -15.67
CA ARG A 131 -6.21 2.45 -17.00
C ARG A 131 -5.29 3.07 -18.04
N SER A 132 -5.05 2.33 -19.12
CA SER A 132 -4.43 2.81 -20.35
C SER A 132 -5.08 2.14 -21.56
N GLU A 133 -4.53 2.35 -22.76
CA GLU A 133 -4.95 1.59 -23.95
C GLU A 133 -4.70 0.07 -23.80
N HIS A 134 -3.80 -0.33 -22.90
CA HIS A 134 -3.46 -1.73 -22.65
C HIS A 134 -4.38 -2.43 -21.66
N GLY A 135 -5.22 -1.70 -20.91
CA GLY A 135 -6.18 -2.30 -19.98
C GLY A 135 -6.41 -1.50 -18.70
N GLN A 136 -6.75 -2.22 -17.62
CA GLN A 136 -7.14 -1.63 -16.34
C GLN A 136 -6.54 -2.43 -15.16
N ALA A 137 -6.13 -1.71 -14.12
CA ALA A 137 -5.57 -2.26 -12.90
C ALA A 137 -6.55 -3.17 -12.14
N ASN A 138 -6.04 -4.04 -11.26
CA ASN A 138 -6.88 -4.73 -10.27
C ASN A 138 -7.37 -3.76 -9.19
N VAL A 139 -8.48 -4.08 -8.52
CA VAL A 139 -9.00 -3.27 -7.40
C VAL A 139 -8.09 -3.32 -6.16
N CYS A 140 -7.38 -4.43 -5.99
CA CYS A 140 -6.37 -4.62 -4.95
C CYS A 140 -5.35 -5.69 -5.39
N ARG A 141 -4.35 -5.87 -4.54
CA ARG A 141 -3.42 -7.01 -4.54
C ARG A 141 -3.40 -7.58 -3.12
N ALA A 142 -3.46 -8.90 -3.00
CA ALA A 142 -3.28 -9.58 -1.72
C ALA A 142 -1.83 -10.03 -1.55
N LEU A 143 -1.31 -9.88 -0.34
CA LEU A 143 0.08 -10.09 0.02
C LEU A 143 0.16 -10.87 1.32
N SER A 144 1.07 -11.84 1.37
CA SER A 144 1.53 -12.46 2.60
C SER A 144 3.04 -12.24 2.69
N TRP A 145 3.52 -11.84 3.86
CA TRP A 145 4.94 -11.67 4.13
C TRP A 145 5.42 -12.77 5.06
N SER A 146 6.53 -13.39 4.70
CA SER A 146 7.17 -14.45 5.49
C SER A 146 8.62 -14.11 5.85
N GLY A 147 9.01 -12.85 5.68
CA GLY A 147 10.34 -12.35 6.02
C GLY A 147 10.58 -12.39 7.53
N SER A 148 11.77 -12.84 7.91
CA SER A 148 12.27 -12.81 9.28
C SER A 148 13.34 -11.72 9.45
N GLY A 149 13.55 -11.27 10.70
CA GLY A 149 14.49 -10.20 11.04
C GLY A 149 13.80 -8.99 11.66
N THR A 150 14.44 -7.82 11.57
CA THR A 150 13.90 -6.59 12.14
C THR A 150 12.62 -6.13 11.43
N PHE A 151 12.54 -6.36 10.12
CA PHE A 151 11.39 -6.00 9.31
C PHE A 151 11.02 -7.15 8.38
N SER A 152 9.73 -7.50 8.30
CA SER A 152 9.21 -8.41 7.26
C SER A 152 9.13 -7.75 5.88
N LEU A 153 9.15 -6.42 5.85
CA LEU A 153 9.33 -5.57 4.68
C LEU A 153 10.12 -4.33 5.10
N ASP A 154 11.31 -4.14 4.52
CA ASP A 154 12.18 -3.04 4.91
C ASP A 154 11.53 -1.66 4.67
N PRO A 155 12.00 -0.61 5.38
CA PRO A 155 11.44 0.74 5.27
C PRO A 155 11.50 1.28 3.84
N HIS A 156 10.40 1.89 3.37
CA HIS A 156 10.26 2.44 2.02
C HIS A 156 9.24 3.56 1.93
N ASP A 157 9.18 4.21 0.77
CA ASP A 157 8.08 5.07 0.36
C ASP A 157 7.53 4.66 -1.02
N ASP A 158 6.21 4.65 -1.16
CA ASP A 158 5.55 4.26 -2.41
C ASP A 158 5.67 5.34 -3.50
N VAL A 159 5.92 6.60 -3.13
CA VAL A 159 5.98 7.73 -4.07
C VAL A 159 7.04 7.50 -5.14
N ALA A 160 8.22 6.98 -4.78
CA ALA A 160 9.25 6.66 -5.76
C ALA A 160 8.82 5.60 -6.78
N GLN A 161 8.06 4.59 -6.34
CA GLN A 161 7.56 3.52 -7.22
C GLN A 161 6.52 4.07 -8.20
N VAL A 162 5.62 4.94 -7.72
CA VAL A 162 4.61 5.59 -8.56
C VAL A 162 5.25 6.56 -9.55
N LEU A 163 6.24 7.35 -9.13
CA LEU A 163 7.01 8.24 -10.02
C LEU A 163 7.74 7.47 -11.14
N ARG A 164 8.07 6.20 -10.90
CA ARG A 164 8.80 5.32 -11.82
C ARG A 164 7.92 4.26 -12.48
N ALA A 165 6.61 4.43 -12.41
CA ALA A 165 5.63 3.54 -13.03
C ALA A 165 5.71 3.53 -14.57
N GLY A 166 6.35 4.53 -15.17
CA GLY A 166 6.44 4.72 -16.63
C GLY A 166 5.58 5.90 -17.10
N ASP A 167 5.75 6.30 -18.36
CA ASP A 167 5.08 7.49 -18.93
C ASP A 167 3.87 7.12 -19.81
N ASP A 168 3.66 5.83 -20.07
CA ASP A 168 2.63 5.34 -21.00
C ASP A 168 1.24 5.20 -20.33
N TYR A 169 1.09 5.68 -19.08
CA TYR A 169 -0.15 5.68 -18.33
C TYR A 169 -0.11 6.63 -17.14
N GLU A 170 -1.27 6.86 -16.52
CA GLU A 170 -1.52 8.00 -15.65
C GLU A 170 -0.83 7.98 -14.27
N LEU A 171 -0.21 6.88 -13.83
CA LEU A 171 0.30 6.75 -12.47
C LEU A 171 1.39 7.77 -12.12
N SER A 172 2.40 7.95 -12.97
CA SER A 172 3.49 8.89 -12.72
C SER A 172 3.00 10.33 -12.60
N SER A 173 2.01 10.71 -13.41
CA SER A 173 1.43 12.06 -13.41
C SER A 173 0.73 12.44 -12.10
N VAL A 174 0.20 11.45 -11.36
CA VAL A 174 -0.50 11.70 -10.09
C VAL A 174 0.39 11.59 -8.86
N ALA A 175 1.65 11.16 -9.02
CA ALA A 175 2.60 10.96 -7.91
C ALA A 175 2.98 12.26 -7.18
N HIS A 176 2.69 13.42 -7.78
CA HIS A 176 2.86 14.73 -7.14
C HIS A 176 1.76 15.07 -6.13
N ASN A 177 0.67 14.31 -6.11
CA ASN A 177 -0.38 14.39 -5.10
C ASN A 177 -0.01 13.54 -3.87
N THR A 178 -0.87 13.55 -2.85
CA THR A 178 -0.76 12.62 -1.73
C THR A 178 -0.99 11.19 -2.22
N VAL A 179 0.07 10.38 -2.18
CA VAL A 179 -0.02 8.92 -2.36
C VAL A 179 -0.38 8.30 -1.02
N ALA A 180 -1.49 7.57 -0.96
CA ALA A 180 -1.95 6.89 0.23
C ALA A 180 -2.03 5.38 0.00
N ALA A 181 -1.49 4.61 0.94
CA ALA A 181 -1.70 3.18 1.00
C ALA A 181 -2.98 2.87 1.80
N LEU A 182 -3.80 1.95 1.28
CA LEU A 182 -4.95 1.40 1.97
C LEU A 182 -4.77 -0.10 2.07
N ASN A 183 -4.60 -0.59 3.29
CA ASN A 183 -4.39 -2.00 3.58
C ASN A 183 -5.54 -2.54 4.42
N PHE A 184 -5.86 -3.81 4.19
CA PHE A 184 -6.76 -4.62 5.01
C PHE A 184 -5.93 -5.76 5.57
N TYR A 185 -6.20 -6.16 6.81
CA TYR A 185 -5.43 -7.21 7.48
C TYR A 185 -6.30 -8.43 7.79
N PRO A 186 -6.59 -9.32 6.80
CA PRO A 186 -7.34 -10.56 7.04
C PRO A 186 -6.61 -11.59 7.90
N SER A 187 -5.28 -11.50 8.01
CA SER A 187 -4.46 -12.39 8.82
C SER A 187 -3.25 -11.63 9.33
N MET A 188 -2.95 -11.80 10.61
CA MET A 188 -1.77 -11.27 11.29
C MET A 188 -1.11 -12.36 12.12
N PRO A 189 0.23 -12.42 12.21
CA PRO A 189 0.91 -13.30 13.15
C PRO A 189 0.60 -12.90 14.60
N GLU A 190 0.77 -13.84 15.54
CA GLU A 190 0.62 -13.56 16.98
C GLU A 190 1.65 -12.52 17.47
N GLU A 191 2.87 -12.57 16.92
CA GLU A 191 3.97 -11.66 17.22
C GLU A 191 4.56 -11.06 15.93
N GLY A 192 4.92 -9.77 15.98
CA GLY A 192 5.46 -9.04 14.85
C GLY A 192 4.40 -8.55 13.87
N GLY A 193 4.82 -8.17 12.65
CA GLY A 193 3.92 -7.64 11.61
C GLY A 193 3.40 -6.22 11.84
N ASN A 194 3.82 -5.55 12.93
CA ASN A 194 3.43 -4.18 13.21
C ASN A 194 3.80 -3.22 12.08
N LEU A 195 2.91 -2.26 11.79
CA LEU A 195 3.24 -1.17 10.87
C LEU A 195 4.06 -0.12 11.61
N LYS A 196 5.25 0.19 11.09
CA LYS A 196 6.09 1.27 11.60
C LYS A 196 6.06 2.45 10.64
N LEU A 197 5.62 3.61 11.16
CA LEU A 197 5.51 4.85 10.42
C LEU A 197 6.52 5.86 10.97
N TRP A 198 7.46 6.27 10.14
CA TRP A 198 8.41 7.33 10.49
C TRP A 198 7.81 8.70 10.20
N SER A 199 8.06 9.64 11.10
CA SER A 199 7.65 11.04 11.02
C SER A 199 8.52 11.80 10.02
N HIS A 200 8.61 11.30 8.79
CA HIS A 200 9.47 11.83 7.75
C HIS A 200 8.91 11.47 6.36
N LYS A 201 8.81 12.49 5.49
CA LYS A 201 8.46 12.32 4.08
C LYS A 201 9.72 12.46 3.22
N PRO A 202 10.23 11.38 2.61
CA PRO A 202 11.44 11.46 1.80
C PRO A 202 11.32 12.41 0.61
N THR A 203 12.35 13.25 0.47
CA THR A 203 12.55 14.14 -0.68
C THR A 203 13.35 13.45 -1.79
N VAL A 204 13.51 14.12 -2.93
CA VAL A 204 14.39 13.63 -4.01
C VAL A 204 15.84 13.51 -3.54
N ALA A 205 16.32 14.48 -2.74
CA ALA A 205 17.69 14.46 -2.20
C ALA A 205 17.88 13.28 -1.22
N ASP A 206 16.88 13.00 -0.39
CA ASP A 206 16.89 11.88 0.53
C ASP A 206 17.02 10.55 -0.23
N ARG A 207 16.14 10.33 -1.22
CA ARG A 207 16.16 9.13 -2.07
C ARG A 207 17.51 8.95 -2.78
N LEU A 208 18.08 10.04 -3.30
CA LEU A 208 19.40 10.03 -3.94
C LEU A 208 20.50 9.62 -2.96
N SER A 209 20.52 10.23 -1.76
CA SER A 209 21.53 9.93 -0.74
C SER A 209 21.49 8.47 -0.25
N GLN A 210 20.30 7.87 -0.29
CA GLN A 210 20.05 6.49 0.12
C GLN A 210 20.16 5.50 -1.05
N GLY A 211 20.41 5.98 -2.27
CA GLY A 211 20.53 5.12 -3.46
C GLY A 211 19.20 4.46 -3.89
N VAL A 212 18.07 4.98 -3.44
CA VAL A 212 16.72 4.45 -3.70
C VAL A 212 15.88 5.36 -4.61
N GLU A 213 16.54 6.20 -5.41
CA GLU A 213 15.91 7.17 -6.32
C GLU A 213 14.84 6.56 -7.21
N THR A 214 15.10 5.35 -7.73
CA THR A 214 14.19 4.67 -8.66
C THR A 214 13.27 3.65 -8.01
N THR A 215 13.52 3.27 -6.75
CA THR A 215 12.85 2.13 -6.10
C THR A 215 12.05 2.52 -4.86
N GLY A 216 12.45 3.59 -4.17
CA GLY A 216 11.96 3.96 -2.84
C GLY A 216 12.28 2.95 -1.75
N TYR A 217 13.08 1.91 -2.04
CA TYR A 217 13.26 0.74 -1.19
C TYR A 217 14.66 0.10 -1.38
N PRO A 218 15.34 -0.33 -0.30
CA PRO A 218 15.06 -0.07 1.12
C PRO A 218 15.82 1.15 1.66
N TYR A 219 15.23 1.91 2.58
CA TYR A 219 15.95 2.90 3.38
C TYR A 219 16.79 2.23 4.46
N SER A 220 18.00 2.76 4.70
CA SER A 220 18.90 2.20 5.72
C SER A 220 18.44 2.49 7.15
N ALA A 221 18.73 1.60 8.09
CA ALA A 221 18.43 1.82 9.51
C ALA A 221 19.14 3.07 10.07
N ALA A 222 20.38 3.31 9.66
CA ALA A 222 21.17 4.48 10.08
C ALA A 222 20.52 5.80 9.63
N TYR A 223 19.89 5.82 8.45
CA TYR A 223 19.16 6.98 7.95
C TYR A 223 17.94 7.31 8.84
N LEU A 224 17.25 6.28 9.33
CA LEU A 224 16.02 6.43 10.11
C LEU A 224 16.23 6.48 11.62
N GLU A 225 17.45 6.26 12.11
CA GLU A 225 17.76 6.08 13.53
C GLU A 225 17.28 7.26 14.41
N ALA A 226 17.50 8.48 13.94
CA ALA A 226 17.12 9.70 14.65
C ALA A 226 15.69 10.18 14.35
N VAL A 227 14.96 9.49 13.46
CA VAL A 227 13.62 9.91 13.03
C VAL A 227 12.56 9.34 13.97
N PRO A 228 11.72 10.18 14.61
CA PRO A 228 10.63 9.69 15.43
C PRO A 228 9.71 8.77 14.64
N CYS A 229 9.27 7.67 15.24
CA CYS A 229 8.38 6.73 14.61
C CYS A 229 7.20 6.39 15.53
N ARG A 230 6.09 6.01 14.89
CA ARG A 230 4.92 5.44 15.53
C ARG A 230 4.78 4.00 15.06
N GLU A 231 4.57 3.09 16.00
CA GLU A 231 4.20 1.72 15.70
C GLU A 231 2.70 1.52 15.90
N PHE A 232 2.10 0.82 14.95
CA PHE A 232 0.72 0.38 14.99
C PHE A 232 0.69 -1.13 15.16
N GLU A 233 0.11 -1.56 16.27
CA GLU A 233 -0.23 -2.96 16.45
C GLU A 233 -1.50 -3.25 15.63
N LEU A 234 -1.31 -3.99 14.56
CA LEU A 234 -2.37 -4.37 13.63
C LEU A 234 -2.90 -5.74 14.01
N LYS A 235 -4.21 -5.92 13.91
CA LYS A 235 -4.89 -7.17 14.20
C LYS A 235 -5.70 -7.65 13.01
N THR A 236 -6.03 -8.93 13.02
CA THR A 236 -6.98 -9.52 12.07
C THR A 236 -8.29 -8.74 12.11
N GLY A 237 -8.74 -8.27 10.94
CA GLY A 237 -9.97 -7.47 10.80
C GLY A 237 -9.76 -5.96 10.75
N ASP A 238 -8.53 -5.47 10.88
CA ASP A 238 -8.19 -4.05 10.74
C ASP A 238 -8.12 -3.58 9.27
#